data_AF-A0A8C9G081-F1
#
_entry.id   AF-A0A8C9G081-F1
#
_cell.length_a   1.000
_cell.length_b   1.000
_cell.length_c   1.000
_cell.angle_alpha   90.00
_cell.angle_beta   90.00
_cell.angle_gamma   90.00
#
_symmetry.space_group_name_H-M   'P 1'
#
loop_
_entity.id
_entity.type
_entity.pdbx_description
1 polymer ?
#
loop_
_entity_poly.entity_id
_entity_poly.type
_entity_poly.pdbx_seq_one_letter_code
_entity_poly.pdbx_strand_id
1 'polypeptide(L)'
;ITTTPSAFMKIISPREFVDVILMRQYEDGTMLSAATNVEHPLCPPQANFVRGYNYPCGCFCIPLPEEPDRTQLLSFFQTDLGGYLPQTVVDSFFPASIAGFYSNLTEAVKALKA
;
A
#
# COMPACT_ATOMS: atom_id res chain seq x y z
N ILE A 1 11.51 3.80 4.86
CA ILE A 1 11.60 3.48 3.42
C ILE A 1 10.90 2.15 3.22
N THR A 2 10.01 2.07 2.24
CA THR A 2 9.35 0.82 1.82
C THR A 2 9.89 0.43 0.45
N THR A 3 10.31 -0.82 0.27
CA THR A 3 10.81 -1.33 -1.02
C THR A 3 9.86 -2.38 -1.58
N THR A 4 9.64 -2.35 -2.89
CA THR A 4 8.89 -3.40 -3.60
C THR A 4 9.80 -4.17 -4.55
N PRO A 5 9.61 -5.49 -4.66
CA PRO A 5 10.36 -6.29 -5.63
C PRO A 5 9.91 -5.96 -7.06
N SER A 6 10.60 -6.53 -8.04
CA SER A 6 10.13 -6.48 -9.42
C SER A 6 8.76 -7.14 -9.55
N ALA A 7 7.89 -6.55 -10.36
CA ALA A 7 6.53 -7.03 -10.59
C ALA A 7 6.18 -7.08 -12.08
N PHE A 8 4.99 -7.60 -12.38
CA PHE A 8 4.42 -7.67 -13.73
C PHE A 8 5.40 -8.28 -14.74
N MET A 9 5.83 -9.52 -14.48
CA MET A 9 6.82 -10.25 -15.29
C MET A 9 8.14 -9.50 -15.49
N LYS A 10 8.60 -8.80 -14.44
CA LYS A 10 9.83 -7.98 -14.41
C LYS A 10 9.81 -6.74 -15.32
N ILE A 11 8.68 -6.41 -15.93
CA ILE A 11 8.49 -5.14 -16.66
C ILE A 11 8.60 -3.97 -15.69
N ILE A 12 8.06 -4.15 -14.48
CA ILE A 12 8.20 -3.22 -13.37
C ILE A 12 9.43 -3.69 -12.56
N SER A 13 10.58 -3.03 -12.73
CA SER A 13 11.75 -3.08 -11.81
C SER A 13 11.44 -2.87 -10.30
N PRO A 14 12.41 -3.00 -9.37
CA PRO A 14 12.18 -2.66 -7.97
C PRO A 14 11.86 -1.15 -7.76
N ARG A 15 10.95 -0.84 -6.83
CA ARG A 15 10.68 0.54 -6.38
C ARG A 15 11.04 0.75 -4.92
N GLU A 16 11.35 1.98 -4.58
CA GLU A 16 11.37 2.46 -3.20
C GLU A 16 10.39 3.61 -3.00
N PHE A 17 9.81 3.70 -1.81
CA PHE A 17 8.87 4.72 -1.38
C PHE A 17 9.30 5.29 -0.03
N VAL A 18 9.16 6.60 0.11
CA VAL A 18 9.45 7.33 1.35
C VAL A 18 8.19 8.08 1.72
N ASP A 19 7.49 7.56 2.72
CA ASP A 19 6.18 8.07 3.14
C ASP A 19 6.22 8.51 4.59
N VAL A 20 5.50 9.58 4.90
CA VAL A 20 5.07 9.90 6.26
C VAL A 20 3.72 9.24 6.49
N ILE A 21 3.57 8.60 7.65
CA ILE A 21 2.37 7.85 8.01
C ILE A 21 1.77 8.44 9.29
N LEU A 22 0.48 8.72 9.25
CA LEU A 22 -0.33 9.09 10.40
C LEU A 22 -1.27 7.94 10.75
N MET A 23 -1.17 7.46 11.99
CA MET A 23 -2.14 6.55 12.56
C MET A 23 -3.15 7.33 13.40
N ARG A 24 -4.44 7.03 13.25
CA ARG A 24 -5.50 7.64 14.05
C ARG A 24 -6.55 6.60 14.43
N GLN A 25 -7.05 6.68 15.66
CA GLN A 25 -8.23 5.94 16.08
C GLN A 25 -9.39 6.94 16.26
N TYR A 26 -10.55 6.60 15.75
CA TYR A 26 -11.79 7.37 15.87
C TYR A 26 -12.66 6.83 17.02
N GLU A 27 -13.64 7.62 17.44
CA GLU A 27 -14.51 7.29 18.59
C GLU A 27 -15.38 6.05 18.34
N ASP A 28 -15.73 5.77 17.09
CA ASP A 28 -16.47 4.58 16.66
C ASP A 28 -15.60 3.31 16.64
N GLY A 29 -14.33 3.41 17.03
CA GLY A 29 -13.35 2.33 16.99
C GLY A 29 -12.65 2.15 15.65
N THR A 30 -13.00 2.92 14.62
CA THR A 30 -12.33 2.88 13.32
C THR A 30 -10.86 3.27 13.48
N MET A 31 -9.97 2.47 12.91
CA MET A 31 -8.53 2.78 12.84
C MET A 31 -8.16 3.21 11.43
N LEU A 32 -7.47 4.33 11.31
CA LEU A 32 -6.92 4.86 10.06
C LEU A 32 -5.40 4.77 10.09
N SER A 33 -4.85 4.29 8.98
CA SER A 33 -3.47 4.54 8.56
C SER A 33 -3.51 5.41 7.32
N ALA A 34 -3.16 6.68 7.42
CA ALA A 34 -3.05 7.60 6.30
C ALA A 34 -1.58 7.85 5.96
N ALA A 35 -1.23 7.87 4.68
CA ALA A 35 0.14 8.07 4.23
C ALA A 35 0.22 9.03 3.04
N THR A 36 1.35 9.70 2.91
CA THR A 36 1.73 10.45 1.71
C THR A 36 3.25 10.50 1.60
N ASN A 37 3.75 10.65 0.39
CA ASN A 37 5.18 10.75 0.12
C ASN A 37 5.78 12.00 0.77
N VAL A 38 7.07 11.89 1.12
CA VAL A 38 7.87 12.98 1.67
C VAL A 38 9.32 12.83 1.24
N GLU A 39 10.01 13.96 1.05
CA GLU A 39 11.46 13.96 0.91
C GLU A 39 12.11 13.99 2.29
N HIS A 40 13.07 13.10 2.52
CA HIS A 40 13.80 13.02 3.78
C HIS A 40 15.31 13.01 3.53
N PRO A 41 16.10 13.93 4.11
CA PRO A 41 17.54 14.05 3.85
C PRO A 41 18.34 12.76 4.14
N LEU A 42 17.91 11.95 5.11
CA LEU A 42 18.55 10.67 5.43
C LEU A 42 18.08 9.51 4.52
N CYS A 43 17.21 9.77 3.56
CA CYS A 43 16.68 8.78 2.62
C CYS A 43 16.76 9.27 1.17
N PRO A 44 17.97 9.55 0.65
CA PRO A 44 18.15 9.93 -0.75
C PRO A 44 17.80 8.75 -1.70
N PRO A 45 17.52 9.02 -2.99
CA PRO A 45 17.26 7.98 -3.98
C PRO A 45 18.36 6.92 -4.06
N GLN A 46 17.99 5.65 -4.01
CA GLN A 46 18.93 4.53 -4.09
C GLN A 46 19.16 4.06 -5.55
N ALA A 47 20.41 3.77 -5.92
CA ALA A 47 20.78 3.46 -7.31
C ALA A 47 20.07 2.26 -7.94
N ASN A 48 19.64 1.28 -7.15
CA ASN A 48 19.00 0.05 -7.64
C ASN A 48 17.46 0.09 -7.63
N PHE A 49 16.88 1.24 -7.24
CA PHE A 49 15.45 1.40 -7.11
C PHE A 49 14.98 2.61 -7.90
N VAL A 50 13.81 2.48 -8.51
CA VAL A 50 13.07 3.65 -9.01
C VAL A 50 12.33 4.26 -7.82
N ARG A 51 12.53 5.55 -7.55
CA ARG A 51 11.76 6.27 -6.54
C ARG A 51 10.31 6.40 -7.03
N GLY A 52 9.40 5.74 -6.33
CA GLY A 52 7.97 5.94 -6.49
C GLY A 52 7.42 6.93 -5.46
N TYR A 53 6.23 7.44 -5.72
CA TYR A 53 5.56 8.42 -4.87
C TYR A 53 4.15 7.93 -4.55
N ASN A 54 3.87 7.71 -3.27
CA ASN A 54 2.49 7.56 -2.82
C ASN A 54 1.90 8.95 -2.59
N TYR A 55 0.89 9.33 -3.36
CA TYR A 55 0.02 10.45 -3.01
C TYR A 55 -0.91 10.03 -1.86
N PRO A 56 -1.73 10.94 -1.28
CA PRO A 56 -2.59 10.61 -0.15
C PRO A 56 -3.31 9.27 -0.31
N CYS A 57 -2.91 8.32 0.51
CA CYS A 57 -3.31 6.92 0.45
C CYS A 57 -3.44 6.35 1.86
N GLY A 58 -3.85 5.09 1.99
CA GLY A 58 -3.97 4.47 3.30
C GLY A 58 -5.08 3.43 3.41
N CYS A 59 -5.43 3.09 4.64
CA CYS A 59 -6.53 2.18 4.90
C CYS A 59 -7.30 2.55 6.18
N PHE A 60 -8.59 2.20 6.16
CA PHE A 60 -9.50 2.24 7.31
C PHE A 60 -9.84 0.80 7.69
N CYS A 61 -9.60 0.45 8.96
CA CYS A 61 -10.12 -0.75 9.60
C CYS A 61 -11.36 -0.34 10.38
N ILE A 62 -12.54 -0.67 9.86
CA ILE A 62 -13.83 -0.24 10.38
C ILE A 62 -14.47 -1.44 11.12
N PRO A 63 -14.75 -1.31 12.43
CA PRO A 63 -15.44 -2.37 13.17
C PRO A 63 -16.88 -2.53 12.66
N LEU A 64 -17.39 -3.77 12.68
CA LEU A 64 -18.75 -4.10 12.27
C LEU A 64 -19.58 -4.46 13.52
N PRO A 65 -20.47 -3.57 14.01
CA PRO A 65 -21.21 -3.81 15.25
C PRO A 65 -22.03 -5.10 15.25
N GLU A 66 -22.56 -5.49 14.09
CA GLU A 66 -23.36 -6.71 13.91
C GLU A 66 -22.51 -7.98 13.74
N GLU A 67 -21.22 -7.84 13.43
CA GLU A 67 -20.29 -8.94 13.16
C GLU A 67 -18.95 -8.72 13.89
N PRO A 68 -18.90 -8.89 15.24
CA PRO A 68 -17.74 -8.50 16.05
C PRO A 68 -16.45 -9.25 15.71
N ASP A 69 -16.55 -10.43 15.07
CA ASP A 69 -15.39 -11.22 14.63
C ASP A 69 -14.85 -10.80 13.24
N ARG A 70 -15.42 -9.74 12.66
CA ARG A 70 -15.09 -9.22 11.32
C ARG A 70 -14.75 -7.74 11.36
N THR A 71 -14.07 -7.30 10.31
CA THR A 71 -13.66 -5.91 10.13
C THR A 71 -13.79 -5.58 8.66
N GLN A 72 -14.38 -4.43 8.35
CA GLN A 72 -14.36 -3.89 7.00
C GLN A 72 -13.04 -3.16 6.79
N LEU A 73 -12.26 -3.59 5.81
CA LEU A 73 -11.03 -2.91 5.40
C LEU A 73 -11.29 -2.12 4.11
N LEU A 74 -11.15 -0.80 4.18
CA LEU A 74 -11.23 0.09 3.03
C LEU A 74 -9.84 0.69 2.76
N SER A 75 -9.25 0.38 1.62
CA SER A 75 -7.90 0.84 1.27
C SER A 75 -7.90 1.72 0.02
N PHE A 76 -7.11 2.79 0.05
CA PHE A 76 -6.90 3.73 -1.06
C PHE A 76 -5.45 3.61 -1.54
N PHE A 77 -5.27 3.37 -2.82
CA PHE A 77 -3.95 3.26 -3.46
C PHE A 77 -3.82 4.37 -4.51
N GLN A 78 -3.00 5.38 -4.22
CA GLN A 78 -2.73 6.47 -5.14
C GLN A 78 -1.22 6.57 -5.37
N THR A 79 -0.69 5.62 -6.12
CA THR A 79 0.75 5.43 -6.28
C THR A 79 1.19 5.82 -7.68
N ASP A 80 2.21 6.67 -7.76
CA ASP A 80 3.04 6.85 -8.94
C ASP A 80 4.27 5.96 -8.83
N LEU A 81 4.42 5.02 -9.76
CA LEU A 81 5.54 4.07 -9.79
C LEU A 81 6.84 4.71 -10.29
N GLY A 82 6.79 5.93 -10.81
CA GLY A 82 7.89 6.65 -11.43
C GLY A 82 8.47 5.95 -12.65
N GLY A 83 9.57 6.51 -13.16
CA GLY A 83 10.29 5.97 -14.31
C GLY A 83 9.52 6.08 -15.63
N TYR A 84 9.89 5.24 -16.59
CA TYR A 84 9.38 5.28 -17.97
C TYR A 84 8.50 4.07 -18.26
N LEU A 85 7.37 3.95 -17.56
CA LEU A 85 6.40 2.88 -17.77
C LEU A 85 5.30 3.30 -18.75
N PRO A 86 4.90 2.44 -19.70
CA PRO A 86 3.67 2.64 -20.46
C PRO A 86 2.45 2.64 -19.53
N GLN A 87 1.51 3.56 -19.75
CA GLN A 87 0.30 3.66 -18.91
C GLN A 87 -0.50 2.36 -18.86
N THR A 88 -0.55 1.60 -19.97
CA THR A 88 -1.23 0.31 -20.03
C THR A 88 -0.67 -0.73 -19.07
N VAL A 89 0.63 -0.70 -18.81
CA VAL A 89 1.28 -1.57 -17.82
C VAL A 89 0.84 -1.18 -16.41
N VAL A 90 0.79 0.12 -16.13
CA VAL A 90 0.37 0.66 -14.83
C VAL A 90 -1.11 0.33 -14.57
N ASP A 91 -1.98 0.55 -15.55
CA ASP A 91 -3.42 0.31 -15.47
C ASP A 91 -3.75 -1.18 -15.30
N SER A 92 -2.92 -2.07 -15.85
CA SER A 92 -3.08 -3.52 -15.68
C SER A 92 -2.53 -4.01 -14.34
N PHE A 93 -1.47 -3.37 -13.85
CA PHE A 93 -0.78 -3.79 -12.63
C PHE A 93 -1.59 -3.50 -11.37
N PHE A 94 -2.12 -2.28 -11.21
CA PHE A 94 -2.75 -1.87 -9.95
C PHE A 94 -3.97 -2.71 -9.55
N PRO A 95 -4.93 -3.02 -10.43
CA PRO A 95 -6.08 -3.86 -10.07
C PRO A 95 -5.64 -5.25 -9.58
N ALA A 96 -4.69 -5.88 -10.26
CA ALA A 96 -4.15 -7.18 -9.86
C ALA A 96 -3.39 -7.11 -8.52
N SER A 97 -2.60 -6.06 -8.31
CA SER A 97 -1.86 -5.81 -7.07
C SER A 97 -2.82 -5.63 -5.87
N ILE A 98 -3.88 -4.85 -6.04
CA ILE A 98 -4.90 -4.61 -5.00
C ILE A 98 -5.64 -5.89 -4.65
N ALA A 99 -6.06 -6.67 -5.65
CA ALA A 99 -6.70 -7.96 -5.41
C ALA A 99 -5.75 -8.91 -4.64
N GLY A 100 -4.49 -9.01 -5.06
CA GLY A 100 -3.46 -9.80 -4.38
C GLY A 100 -3.22 -9.34 -2.94
N PHE A 101 -3.26 -8.03 -2.67
CA PHE A 101 -3.14 -7.48 -1.31
C PHE A 101 -4.23 -8.02 -0.38
N TYR A 102 -5.50 -7.97 -0.78
CA TYR A 102 -6.60 -8.50 0.04
C TYR A 102 -6.53 -10.02 0.21
N SER A 103 -6.12 -10.76 -0.83
CA SER A 103 -5.91 -12.22 -0.73
C SER A 103 -4.82 -12.56 0.28
N ASN A 104 -3.64 -11.94 0.16
CA ASN A 104 -2.51 -12.18 1.05
C ASN A 104 -2.84 -11.78 2.50
N LEU A 105 -3.53 -10.65 2.70
CA LEU A 105 -3.96 -10.23 4.02
C LEU A 105 -4.92 -11.24 4.65
N THR A 106 -5.86 -11.77 3.87
CA THR A 106 -6.80 -12.78 4.35
C THR A 106 -6.08 -14.05 4.82
N GLU A 107 -5.07 -14.50 4.07
CA GLU A 107 -4.24 -15.64 4.45
C GLU A 107 -3.45 -15.37 5.73
N ALA A 108 -2.81 -14.20 5.84
CA ALA A 108 -2.05 -13.81 7.02
C ALA A 108 -2.93 -13.72 8.28
N VAL A 109 -4.13 -13.13 8.18
CA VAL A 109 -5.08 -13.06 9.29
C VAL A 109 -5.53 -14.45 9.72
N LYS A 110 -5.79 -15.36 8.79
CA LYS A 110 -6.14 -16.75 9.11
C LYS A 110 -5.00 -17.48 9.81
N ALA A 111 -3.76 -17.27 9.37
CA ALA A 111 -2.57 -17.86 9.99
C ALA A 111 -2.31 -17.34 11.41
N LEU A 112 -2.62 -16.06 11.70
CA LEU A 112 -2.49 -15.48 13.04
C LEU A 112 -3.58 -15.92 14.02
N LYS A 113 -4.73 -16.38 13.51
CA LYS A 113 -5.82 -16.93 14.33
C LYS A 113 -5.66 -18.42 14.64
N ALA A 114 -4.71 -19.11 13.98
CA ALA A 114 -4.41 -20.53 14.18
C ALA A 114 -3.49 -20.73 15.39
#